data_AF-A0A094GE06-F1
#
_entry.id   AF-A0A094GE06-F1
#
_cell.length_a   1.000
_cell.length_b   1.000
_cell.length_c   1.000
_cell.angle_alpha   90.00
_cell.angle_beta   90.00
_cell.angle_gamma   90.00
#
_symmetry.space_group_name_H-M   'P 1'
#
loop_
_entity.id
_entity.type
_entity.pdbx_description
1 polymer ?
#
loop_
_entity_poly.entity_id
_entity_poly.type
_entity_poly.pdbx_seq_one_letter_code
_entity_poly.pdbx_strand_id
1 'polypeptide(L)'
;MPFRFAHVCDLLDRLDQVYSRYPPYLPKDATQKSRDAVLYWFKKHGQKIRHDANGLALLSSLFPERTERVQGLDTKSLEKIVSRALSLPSSRVTELTRWREPGAGGCDLGSCVERVVNQAVGVKSATAVLPADYDSQEIAVQPRASGVTIEEIEQVLAATASQTLLSSPHARQLTLDGTSSAPAESLGRLYQRLPARESKWFTRLILKSYSPVIVPDQLVYMLYHPFLPDLLEVEPDFSAALFLLHGMNIPAVVH
;
A
#
# COMPACT_ATOMS: atom_id res chain seq x y z
N MET A 1 -8.38 -16.97 4.79
CA MET A 1 -7.95 -16.42 3.49
C MET A 1 -7.07 -15.21 3.76
N PRO A 2 -5.91 -15.03 3.09
CA PRO A 2 -5.01 -13.92 3.37
C PRO A 2 -5.69 -12.53 3.28
N PHE A 3 -5.21 -11.57 4.08
CA PHE A 3 -5.89 -10.29 4.26
C PHE A 3 -5.66 -9.35 3.07
N ARG A 4 -6.75 -8.89 2.44
CA ARG A 4 -6.66 -8.07 1.23
C ARG A 4 -6.10 -6.67 1.50
N PHE A 5 -5.19 -6.21 0.64
CA PHE A 5 -4.65 -4.85 0.71
C PHE A 5 -5.73 -3.77 0.51
N ALA A 6 -6.78 -4.08 -0.25
CA ALA A 6 -7.96 -3.22 -0.37
C ALA A 6 -8.59 -2.85 0.99
N HIS A 7 -8.53 -3.74 1.99
CA HIS A 7 -9.03 -3.45 3.33
C HIS A 7 -8.16 -2.43 4.06
N VAL A 8 -6.83 -2.46 3.89
CA VAL A 8 -5.95 -1.40 4.40
C VAL A 8 -6.26 -0.07 3.71
N CYS A 9 -6.42 -0.10 2.38
CA CYS A 9 -6.77 1.09 1.60
C CYS A 9 -8.11 1.71 2.03
N ASP A 10 -9.10 0.90 2.42
CA ASP A 10 -10.38 1.40 2.96
C ASP A 10 -10.19 2.30 4.20
N LEU A 11 -9.24 1.98 5.08
CA LEU A 11 -8.89 2.81 6.24
C LEU A 11 -8.15 4.07 5.80
N LEU A 12 -7.13 3.91 4.97
CA LEU A 12 -6.28 5.02 4.52
C LEU A 12 -7.09 6.07 3.76
N ASP A 13 -8.03 5.69 2.89
CA ASP A 13 -8.91 6.66 2.20
C ASP A 13 -9.86 7.37 3.15
N ARG A 14 -10.36 6.70 4.22
CA ARG A 14 -11.20 7.36 5.22
C ARG A 14 -10.42 8.40 6.01
N LEU A 15 -9.18 8.09 6.37
CA LEU A 15 -8.30 9.04 7.02
C LEU A 15 -7.91 10.18 6.06
N ASP A 16 -7.64 9.88 4.79
CA ASP A 16 -7.34 10.86 3.74
C ASP A 16 -8.49 11.87 3.61
N GLN A 17 -9.75 11.42 3.66
CA GLN A 17 -10.91 12.33 3.68
C GLN A 17 -10.98 13.25 4.90
N VAL A 18 -10.39 12.86 6.04
CA VAL A 18 -10.30 13.71 7.23
C VAL A 18 -9.25 14.81 7.01
N TYR A 19 -8.07 14.45 6.51
CA TYR A 19 -6.93 15.36 6.39
C TYR A 19 -6.94 16.22 5.12
N SER A 20 -7.57 15.74 4.05
CA SER A 20 -7.65 16.42 2.75
C SER A 20 -8.91 17.30 2.61
N ARG A 21 -9.76 17.37 3.64
CA ARG A 21 -10.97 18.20 3.63
C ARG A 21 -10.64 19.69 3.61
N TYR A 22 -11.41 20.46 2.83
CA TYR A 22 -11.44 21.91 2.89
C TYR A 22 -12.87 22.43 3.23
N PRO A 23 -13.02 23.35 4.20
CA PRO A 23 -12.00 23.82 5.13
C PRO A 23 -11.50 22.69 6.07
N PRO A 24 -10.24 22.76 6.55
CA PRO A 24 -9.70 21.73 7.43
C PRO A 24 -10.48 21.66 8.73
N TYR A 25 -10.53 20.47 9.33
CA TYR A 25 -11.06 20.31 10.69
C TYR A 25 -10.16 21.00 11.70
N LEU A 26 -10.74 21.43 12.83
CA LEU A 26 -9.96 21.77 13.99
C LEU A 26 -9.19 20.52 14.47
N PRO A 27 -7.99 20.66 15.07
CA PRO A 27 -7.17 19.51 15.46
C PRO A 27 -7.91 18.46 16.31
N LYS A 28 -8.77 18.89 17.24
CA LYS A 28 -9.58 17.98 18.08
C LYS A 28 -10.58 17.17 17.26
N ASP A 29 -11.24 17.80 16.30
CA ASP A 29 -12.23 17.16 15.43
C ASP A 29 -11.57 16.18 14.46
N ALA A 30 -10.41 16.54 13.91
CA ALA A 30 -9.61 15.65 13.06
C ALA A 30 -9.20 14.39 13.83
N THR A 31 -8.66 14.57 15.05
CA THR A 31 -8.30 13.44 15.93
C THR A 31 -9.50 12.55 16.23
N GLN A 32 -10.66 13.13 16.58
CA GLN A 32 -11.85 12.34 16.86
C GLN A 32 -12.33 11.56 15.62
N LYS A 33 -12.37 12.20 14.46
CA LYS A 33 -12.78 11.55 13.20
C LYS A 33 -11.83 10.43 12.77
N SER A 34 -10.53 10.63 12.96
CA SER A 34 -9.53 9.58 12.69
C SER A 34 -9.72 8.39 13.65
N ARG A 35 -10.00 8.64 14.93
CA ARG A 35 -10.34 7.58 15.91
C ARG A 35 -11.60 6.82 15.50
N ASP A 36 -12.65 7.53 15.11
CA ASP A 36 -13.91 6.91 14.66
C ASP A 36 -13.70 6.05 13.41
N ALA A 37 -12.85 6.49 12.47
CA ALA A 37 -12.49 5.74 11.27
C ALA A 37 -11.77 4.43 11.62
N VAL A 38 -10.82 4.47 12.56
CA VAL A 38 -10.11 3.26 13.04
C VAL A 38 -11.07 2.30 13.75
N LEU A 39 -11.90 2.80 14.68
CA LEU A 39 -12.88 1.97 15.40
C LEU A 39 -13.85 1.29 14.44
N TYR A 40 -14.40 2.05 13.48
CA TYR A 40 -15.26 1.50 12.45
C TYR A 40 -14.55 0.44 11.62
N TRP A 41 -13.29 0.69 11.24
CA TRP A 41 -12.51 -0.26 10.44
C TRP A 41 -12.24 -1.56 11.19
N PHE A 42 -11.83 -1.50 12.46
CA PHE A 42 -11.69 -2.69 13.31
C PHE A 42 -13.02 -3.41 13.53
N LYS A 43 -14.14 -2.68 13.71
CA LYS A 43 -15.47 -3.30 13.76
C LYS A 43 -15.81 -4.04 12.47
N LYS A 44 -15.46 -3.48 11.30
CA LYS A 44 -15.76 -4.04 9.98
C LYS A 44 -14.84 -5.22 9.61
N HIS A 45 -13.57 -5.15 9.97
CA HIS A 45 -12.53 -6.08 9.51
C HIS A 45 -11.92 -6.95 10.62
N GLY A 46 -12.26 -6.72 11.89
CA GLY A 46 -11.62 -7.33 13.06
C GLY A 46 -11.62 -8.85 13.07
N GLN A 47 -12.71 -9.48 12.64
CA GLN A 47 -12.76 -10.94 12.52
C GLN A 47 -11.75 -11.48 11.50
N LYS A 48 -11.55 -10.78 10.37
CA LYS A 48 -10.53 -11.14 9.39
C LYS A 48 -9.13 -10.83 9.92
N ILE A 49 -8.94 -9.69 10.58
CA ILE A 49 -7.64 -9.35 11.19
C ILE A 49 -7.19 -10.46 12.16
N ARG A 50 -8.11 -11.01 12.96
CA ARG A 50 -7.80 -12.06 13.94
C ARG A 50 -7.47 -13.41 13.34
N HIS A 51 -8.21 -13.86 12.32
CA HIS A 51 -8.12 -15.24 11.84
C HIS A 51 -7.30 -15.38 10.55
N ASP A 52 -7.19 -14.30 9.78
CA ASP A 52 -6.74 -14.35 8.39
C ASP A 52 -5.46 -13.54 8.14
N ALA A 53 -5.22 -12.46 8.88
CA ALA A 53 -4.13 -11.54 8.62
C ALA A 53 -2.82 -11.98 9.28
N ASN A 54 -1.73 -11.90 8.54
CA ASN A 54 -0.41 -11.90 9.16
C ASN A 54 -0.18 -10.58 9.91
N GLY A 55 0.01 -10.65 11.23
CA GLY A 55 0.18 -9.47 12.09
C GLY A 55 1.34 -8.55 11.67
N LEU A 56 2.48 -9.14 11.28
CA LEU A 56 3.64 -8.37 10.84
C LEU A 56 3.34 -7.64 9.54
N ALA A 57 2.78 -8.34 8.54
CA ALA A 57 2.39 -7.72 7.27
C ALA A 57 1.34 -6.61 7.48
N LEU A 58 0.43 -6.79 8.43
CA LEU A 58 -0.62 -5.81 8.74
C LEU A 58 -0.05 -4.54 9.37
N LEU A 59 0.70 -4.68 10.47
CA LEU A 59 1.32 -3.54 11.15
C LEU A 59 2.30 -2.81 10.24
N SER A 60 3.07 -3.56 9.45
CA SER A 60 3.97 -3.02 8.43
C SER A 60 3.28 -2.26 7.31
N SER A 61 2.05 -2.66 6.96
CA SER A 61 1.24 -1.96 5.96
C SER A 61 0.53 -0.74 6.55
N LEU A 62 0.33 -0.66 7.86
CA LEU A 62 -0.30 0.50 8.52
C LEU A 62 0.73 1.55 8.95
N PHE A 63 1.95 1.13 9.28
CA PHE A 63 3.03 1.96 9.83
C PHE A 63 4.34 1.73 9.06
N PRO A 64 4.38 2.05 7.76
CA PRO A 64 5.52 1.72 6.91
C PRO A 64 6.82 2.43 7.33
N GLU A 65 6.72 3.60 7.94
CA GLU A 65 7.83 4.36 8.52
C GLU A 65 8.54 3.63 9.66
N ARG A 66 7.85 2.72 10.36
CA ARG A 66 8.41 1.91 11.45
C ARG A 66 9.09 0.63 10.99
N THR A 67 9.07 0.35 9.69
CA THR A 67 9.62 -0.89 9.16
C THR A 67 11.09 -0.69 8.79
N GLU A 68 11.97 -1.53 9.31
CA GLU A 68 13.42 -1.51 9.03
C GLU A 68 13.79 -1.99 7.61
N ARG A 69 12.80 -2.23 6.73
CA ARG A 69 13.05 -2.68 5.36
C ARG A 69 13.98 -1.69 4.66
N VAL A 70 15.16 -2.13 4.27
CA VAL A 70 16.12 -1.38 3.44
C VAL A 70 15.54 -1.26 2.03
N GLN A 71 14.50 -0.44 1.86
CA GLN A 71 14.01 -0.07 0.54
C GLN A 71 14.45 1.35 0.25
N GLY A 72 15.67 1.43 -0.29
CA GLY A 72 16.20 2.60 -0.99
C GLY A 72 15.61 2.75 -2.40
N LEU A 73 14.32 2.46 -2.60
CA LEU A 73 13.64 2.82 -3.84
C LEU A 73 13.29 4.30 -3.76
N ASP A 74 14.14 5.12 -4.36
CA ASP A 74 13.84 6.53 -4.52
C ASP A 74 12.63 6.73 -5.46
N THR A 75 12.02 7.91 -5.36
CA THR A 75 10.85 8.28 -6.18
C THR A 75 11.13 8.16 -7.68
N LYS A 76 12.38 8.38 -8.12
CA LYS A 76 12.79 8.27 -9.53
C LYS A 76 12.79 6.82 -10.02
N SER A 77 13.29 5.89 -9.20
CA SER A 77 13.32 4.46 -9.53
C SER A 77 11.90 3.89 -9.56
N LEU A 78 11.07 4.28 -8.59
CA LEU A 78 9.67 3.85 -8.54
C LEU A 78 8.87 4.38 -9.74
N GLU A 79 9.07 5.64 -10.13
CA GLU A 79 8.47 6.22 -11.33
C GLU A 79 8.81 5.44 -12.60
N LYS A 80 10.07 5.01 -12.78
CA LYS A 80 10.49 4.17 -13.91
C LYS A 80 9.81 2.79 -13.88
N ILE A 81 9.73 2.18 -12.71
CA ILE A 81 9.04 0.89 -12.52
C ILE A 81 7.58 1.01 -12.92
N VAL A 82 6.87 2.02 -12.41
CA VAL A 82 5.45 2.26 -12.74
C VAL A 82 5.27 2.53 -14.24
N SER A 83 6.09 3.41 -14.82
CA SER A 83 6.03 3.77 -16.24
C SER A 83 6.17 2.55 -17.14
N ARG A 84 7.14 1.68 -16.82
CA ARG A 84 7.38 0.43 -17.56
C ARG A 84 6.28 -0.59 -17.34
N ALA A 85 5.89 -0.82 -16.08
CA ALA A 85 4.90 -1.82 -15.70
C ALA A 85 3.53 -1.56 -16.34
N LEU A 86 3.15 -0.28 -16.43
CA LEU A 86 1.88 0.14 -17.02
C LEU A 86 1.97 0.48 -18.52
N SER A 87 3.15 0.30 -19.13
CA SER A 87 3.43 0.65 -20.53
C SER A 87 2.93 2.05 -20.90
N LEU A 88 3.24 3.04 -20.06
CA LEU A 88 2.73 4.41 -20.22
C LEU A 88 3.36 5.08 -21.45
N PRO A 89 2.55 5.69 -22.35
CA PRO A 89 3.08 6.52 -23.42
C PRO A 89 3.64 7.83 -22.85
N SER A 90 4.48 8.53 -23.64
CA SER A 90 5.23 9.72 -23.19
C SER A 90 4.35 10.78 -22.53
N SER A 91 3.15 11.05 -23.06
CA SER A 91 2.21 12.03 -22.48
C SER A 91 1.79 11.68 -21.06
N ARG A 92 1.68 10.39 -20.73
CA ARG A 92 1.27 9.90 -19.41
C ARG A 92 2.44 9.75 -18.46
N VAL A 93 3.65 9.55 -18.98
CA VAL A 93 4.88 9.71 -18.21
C VAL A 93 5.01 11.15 -17.73
N THR A 94 4.70 12.15 -18.58
CA THR A 94 4.67 13.56 -18.17
C THR A 94 3.69 13.80 -17.02
N GLU A 95 2.49 13.23 -17.09
CA GLU A 95 1.52 13.32 -16.00
C GLU A 95 2.01 12.62 -14.72
N LEU A 96 2.65 11.45 -14.85
CA LEU A 96 3.25 10.74 -13.72
C LEU A 96 4.33 11.58 -13.05
N THR A 97 5.08 12.39 -13.80
CA THR A 97 6.17 13.24 -13.27
C THR A 97 5.71 14.58 -12.69
N ARG A 98 4.41 14.91 -12.78
CA ARG A 98 3.88 16.23 -12.44
C ARG A 98 4.08 16.64 -10.98
N TRP A 99 4.20 15.67 -10.08
CA TRP A 99 4.51 15.91 -8.66
C TRP A 99 5.84 16.67 -8.44
N ARG A 100 6.73 16.72 -9.46
CA ARG A 100 7.99 17.48 -9.41
C ARG A 100 7.84 18.97 -9.72
N GLU A 101 6.70 19.38 -10.28
CA GLU A 101 6.49 20.77 -10.69
C GLU A 101 6.36 21.70 -9.47
N PRO A 102 7.09 22.83 -9.44
CA PRO A 102 6.90 23.84 -8.41
C PRO A 102 5.44 24.31 -8.39
N GLY A 103 4.80 24.27 -7.21
CA GLY A 103 3.40 24.68 -7.08
C GLY A 103 2.36 23.61 -7.41
N ALA A 104 2.73 22.32 -7.54
CA ALA A 104 1.83 21.20 -7.76
C ALA A 104 0.79 20.93 -6.63
N GLY A 105 0.56 21.88 -5.73
CA GLY A 105 -0.56 21.86 -4.78
C GLY A 105 -0.56 20.69 -3.80
N GLY A 106 0.62 20.19 -3.39
CA GLY A 106 0.74 19.05 -2.49
C GLY A 106 0.48 17.69 -3.15
N CYS A 107 0.42 17.62 -4.48
CA CYS A 107 0.26 16.38 -5.23
C CYS A 107 1.57 15.55 -5.22
N ASP A 108 1.54 14.37 -4.61
CA ASP A 108 2.67 13.44 -4.52
C ASP A 108 2.69 12.42 -5.67
N LEU A 109 3.76 11.59 -5.72
CA LEU A 109 3.86 10.51 -6.71
C LEU A 109 2.68 9.55 -6.62
N GLY A 110 2.21 9.20 -5.41
CA GLY A 110 1.03 8.33 -5.23
C GLY A 110 -0.22 8.89 -5.91
N SER A 111 -0.50 10.18 -5.75
CA SER A 111 -1.61 10.85 -6.43
C SER A 111 -1.44 10.88 -7.94
N CYS A 112 -0.21 11.06 -8.44
CA CYS A 112 0.07 10.97 -9.88
C CYS A 112 -0.16 9.56 -10.42
N VAL A 113 0.26 8.53 -9.69
CA VAL A 113 -0.01 7.11 -10.02
C VAL A 113 -1.51 6.85 -10.11
N GLU A 114 -2.30 7.31 -9.13
CA GLU A 114 -3.75 7.15 -9.13
C GLU A 114 -4.39 7.74 -10.40
N ARG A 115 -4.01 8.97 -10.77
CA ARG A 115 -4.51 9.62 -11.99
C ARG A 115 -4.14 8.82 -13.24
N VAL A 116 -2.88 8.38 -13.37
CA VAL A 116 -2.48 7.64 -14.55
C VAL A 116 -3.13 6.25 -14.63
N VAL A 117 -3.40 5.59 -13.51
CA VAL A 117 -4.14 4.32 -13.55
C VAL A 117 -5.61 4.56 -13.91
N ASN A 118 -6.25 5.60 -13.35
CA ASN A 118 -7.66 5.92 -13.63
C ASN A 118 -7.92 6.22 -15.12
N GLN A 119 -7.12 7.05 -15.77
CA GLN A 119 -7.39 7.33 -17.20
C GLN A 119 -6.98 6.16 -18.10
N ALA A 120 -6.13 5.22 -17.66
CA ALA A 120 -5.89 3.98 -18.42
C ALA A 120 -7.18 3.17 -18.54
N VAL A 121 -7.98 3.13 -17.46
CA VAL A 121 -9.29 2.46 -17.43
C VAL A 121 -10.32 3.23 -18.28
N GLY A 122 -10.31 4.56 -18.20
CA GLY A 122 -11.17 5.41 -19.02
C GLY A 122 -10.90 5.26 -20.53
N VAL A 123 -9.62 5.20 -20.93
CA VAL A 123 -9.23 4.95 -22.32
C VAL A 123 -9.63 3.53 -22.76
N LYS A 124 -9.38 2.49 -21.95
CA LYS A 124 -9.83 1.12 -22.30
C LYS A 124 -11.35 1.02 -22.49
N SER A 125 -12.12 1.81 -21.74
CA SER A 125 -13.59 1.89 -21.90
C SER A 125 -14.01 2.72 -23.11
N ALA A 126 -13.28 3.80 -23.45
CA ALA A 126 -13.59 4.67 -24.59
C ALA A 126 -13.06 4.14 -25.95
N THR A 127 -12.01 3.32 -25.93
CA THR A 127 -11.44 2.68 -27.15
C THR A 127 -12.17 1.38 -27.50
N ALA A 128 -13.07 0.90 -26.63
CA ALA A 128 -14.05 -0.11 -26.98
C ALA A 128 -15.16 0.53 -27.83
N VAL A 129 -14.79 0.98 -29.03
CA VAL A 129 -15.75 1.27 -30.11
C VAL A 129 -16.31 -0.08 -30.54
N LEU A 130 -17.62 -0.23 -30.34
CA LEU A 130 -18.43 -1.40 -30.70
C LEU A 130 -18.22 -1.78 -32.18
N PRO A 131 -17.92 -3.04 -32.52
CA PRO A 131 -18.51 -3.64 -33.70
C PRO A 131 -19.98 -3.90 -33.38
N ALA A 132 -20.87 -3.43 -34.26
CA ALA A 132 -22.22 -3.93 -34.30
C ALA A 132 -22.20 -5.45 -34.48
N ASP A 133 -23.10 -6.13 -33.77
CA ASP A 133 -23.50 -7.53 -33.91
C ASP A 133 -22.93 -8.56 -32.90
N TYR A 134 -23.92 -9.23 -32.28
CA TYR A 134 -23.89 -10.47 -31.50
C TYR A 134 -23.42 -10.46 -30.02
N ASP A 135 -24.44 -10.67 -29.19
CA ASP A 135 -24.56 -11.25 -27.85
C ASP A 135 -23.28 -11.63 -27.06
N SER A 136 -23.26 -11.23 -25.78
CA SER A 136 -22.28 -11.55 -24.73
C SER A 136 -20.97 -10.76 -24.69
N GLN A 137 -21.03 -9.43 -24.53
CA GLN A 137 -19.89 -8.63 -24.09
C GLN A 137 -19.88 -8.55 -22.55
N GLU A 138 -19.15 -9.43 -21.88
CA GLU A 138 -18.70 -9.17 -20.51
C GLU A 138 -17.81 -7.92 -20.54
N ILE A 139 -18.40 -6.77 -20.23
CA ILE A 139 -17.67 -5.54 -19.95
C ILE A 139 -16.70 -5.91 -18.82
N ALA A 140 -15.39 -5.96 -19.12
CA ALA A 140 -14.35 -6.19 -18.13
C ALA A 140 -14.26 -4.96 -17.19
N VAL A 141 -15.27 -4.83 -16.33
CA VAL A 141 -15.26 -3.94 -15.18
C VAL A 141 -14.19 -4.51 -14.26
N GLN A 142 -13.04 -3.85 -14.23
CA GLN A 142 -12.00 -4.15 -13.24
C GLN A 142 -12.66 -4.30 -11.87
N PRO A 143 -12.37 -5.39 -11.12
CA PRO A 143 -12.90 -5.57 -9.79
C PRO A 143 -12.64 -4.31 -8.96
N ARG A 144 -13.66 -3.81 -8.26
CA ARG A 144 -13.54 -2.62 -7.38
C ARG A 144 -12.43 -2.76 -6.33
N ALA A 145 -11.99 -3.99 -6.06
CA ALA A 145 -10.89 -4.33 -5.18
C ALA A 145 -10.02 -5.41 -5.82
N SER A 146 -8.70 -5.27 -5.78
CA SER A 146 -7.81 -6.32 -6.26
C SER A 146 -7.82 -7.54 -5.33
N GLY A 147 -7.40 -8.68 -5.87
CA GLY A 147 -7.08 -9.87 -5.08
C GLY A 147 -5.71 -9.80 -4.38
N VAL A 148 -4.99 -8.68 -4.46
CA VAL A 148 -3.66 -8.52 -3.84
C VAL A 148 -3.80 -8.47 -2.32
N THR A 149 -2.91 -9.17 -1.64
CA THR A 149 -2.91 -9.32 -0.18
C THR A 149 -1.74 -8.59 0.45
N ILE A 150 -1.85 -8.27 1.74
CA ILE A 150 -0.76 -7.63 2.48
C ILE A 150 0.44 -8.55 2.61
N GLU A 151 0.21 -9.87 2.68
CA GLU A 151 1.27 -10.88 2.76
C GLU A 151 2.03 -10.99 1.44
N GLU A 152 1.31 -10.94 0.31
CA GLU A 152 1.93 -10.90 -1.01
C GLU A 152 2.79 -9.64 -1.20
N ILE A 153 2.28 -8.48 -0.77
CA ILE A 153 3.04 -7.23 -0.78
C ILE A 153 4.29 -7.37 0.08
N GLU A 154 4.15 -7.82 1.33
CA GLU A 154 5.25 -8.00 2.26
C GLU A 154 6.35 -8.89 1.67
N GLN A 155 5.98 -10.02 1.06
CA GLN A 155 6.90 -10.94 0.42
C GLN A 155 7.68 -10.29 -0.73
N VAL A 156 7.00 -9.51 -1.59
CA VAL A 156 7.65 -8.79 -2.70
C VAL A 156 8.59 -7.70 -2.18
N LEU A 157 8.19 -6.95 -1.14
CA LEU A 157 9.02 -5.91 -0.55
C LEU A 157 10.26 -6.50 0.14
N ALA A 158 10.10 -7.60 0.90
CA ALA A 158 11.20 -8.30 1.55
C ALA A 158 12.20 -8.86 0.54
N ALA A 159 11.73 -9.55 -0.51
CA ALA A 159 12.59 -10.07 -1.58
C ALA A 159 13.37 -8.95 -2.29
N THR A 160 12.74 -7.79 -2.47
CA THR A 160 13.41 -6.60 -3.06
C THR A 160 14.54 -6.09 -2.17
N ALA A 161 14.29 -5.95 -0.86
CA ALA A 161 15.29 -5.49 0.10
C ALA A 161 16.50 -6.45 0.19
N SER A 162 16.26 -7.76 0.23
CA SER A 162 17.33 -8.78 0.25
C SER A 162 18.23 -8.69 -0.98
N GLN A 163 17.67 -8.46 -2.16
CA GLN A 163 18.47 -8.33 -3.39
C GLN A 163 19.27 -7.02 -3.45
N THR A 164 18.76 -5.93 -2.88
CA THR A 164 19.53 -4.69 -2.73
C THR A 164 20.75 -4.88 -1.82
N LEU A 165 20.60 -5.63 -0.72
CA LEU A 165 21.72 -5.96 0.19
C LEU A 165 22.77 -6.88 -0.46
N LEU A 166 22.34 -7.84 -1.27
CA LEU A 166 23.23 -8.75 -2.00
C LEU A 166 23.92 -8.08 -3.21
N SER A 167 23.41 -6.94 -3.67
CA SER A 167 23.97 -6.15 -4.78
C SER A 167 25.20 -5.32 -4.36
N SER A 168 26.12 -5.91 -3.60
CA SER A 168 27.49 -5.42 -3.46
C SER A 168 28.21 -5.51 -4.83
N PRO A 169 29.16 -4.61 -5.16
CA PRO A 169 29.81 -4.54 -6.48
C PRO A 169 30.35 -5.88 -7.02
N HIS A 170 30.70 -6.81 -6.13
CA HIS A 170 31.22 -8.14 -6.48
C HIS A 170 30.17 -9.13 -7.01
N ALA A 171 28.87 -8.96 -6.73
CA ALA A 171 27.83 -9.94 -7.06
C ALA A 171 27.21 -9.73 -8.46
N ARG A 172 27.47 -8.60 -9.13
CA ARG A 172 26.90 -8.27 -10.46
C ARG A 172 27.40 -9.17 -11.59
N GLN A 173 28.45 -9.96 -11.37
CA GLN A 173 29.01 -10.86 -12.39
C GLN A 173 28.33 -12.25 -12.44
N LEU A 174 27.47 -12.59 -11.46
CA LEU A 174 26.86 -13.93 -11.35
C LEU A 174 25.38 -14.00 -11.75
N THR A 175 24.71 -12.89 -12.03
CA THR A 175 23.27 -12.87 -12.40
C THR A 175 23.01 -13.00 -13.90
N LEU A 176 23.77 -13.86 -14.59
CA LEU A 176 23.54 -14.18 -16.00
C LEU A 176 22.76 -15.49 -16.21
N ASP A 177 22.55 -16.30 -15.17
CA ASP A 177 21.83 -17.57 -15.27
C ASP A 177 20.65 -17.67 -14.29
N GLY A 178 19.43 -17.62 -14.82
CA GLY A 178 18.30 -18.43 -14.34
C GLY A 178 17.40 -17.88 -13.22
N THR A 179 16.18 -17.48 -13.62
CA THR A 179 14.89 -17.72 -12.91
C THR A 179 14.48 -16.87 -11.70
N SER A 180 15.19 -15.81 -11.33
CA SER A 180 14.64 -14.80 -10.40
C SER A 180 14.12 -13.60 -11.19
N SER A 181 12.80 -13.44 -11.28
CA SER A 181 12.18 -12.21 -11.78
C SER A 181 12.75 -11.03 -11.00
N ALA A 182 13.35 -10.06 -11.69
CA ALA A 182 14.00 -8.93 -11.05
C ALA A 182 13.01 -8.22 -10.10
N PRO A 183 13.44 -7.67 -8.95
CA PRO A 183 12.54 -7.05 -7.97
C PRO A 183 11.61 -5.99 -8.56
N ALA A 184 12.15 -5.23 -9.53
CA ALA A 184 11.40 -4.25 -10.30
C ALA A 184 10.23 -4.86 -11.10
N GLU A 185 10.39 -6.07 -11.63
CA GLU A 185 9.35 -6.79 -12.36
C GLU A 185 8.26 -7.31 -11.41
N SER A 186 8.64 -7.85 -10.24
CA SER A 186 7.68 -8.25 -9.21
C SER A 186 6.84 -7.08 -8.69
N LEU A 187 7.47 -5.93 -8.44
CA LEU A 187 6.75 -4.68 -8.14
C LEU A 187 5.85 -4.24 -9.29
N GLY A 188 6.34 -4.33 -10.54
CA GLY A 188 5.56 -4.02 -11.72
C GLY A 188 4.30 -4.89 -11.87
N ARG A 189 4.39 -6.19 -11.58
CA ARG A 189 3.26 -7.11 -11.59
C ARG A 189 2.19 -6.75 -10.55
N LEU A 190 2.58 -6.21 -9.40
CA LEU A 190 1.63 -5.67 -8.43
C LEU A 190 0.90 -4.44 -9.00
N TYR A 191 1.62 -3.47 -9.56
CA TYR A 191 1.00 -2.29 -10.19
C TYR A 191 0.04 -2.62 -11.33
N GLN A 192 0.28 -3.70 -12.08
CA GLN A 192 -0.63 -4.16 -13.14
C GLN A 192 -1.96 -4.73 -12.60
N ARG A 193 -1.98 -5.20 -11.35
CA ARG A 193 -3.15 -5.83 -10.71
C ARG A 193 -3.91 -4.90 -9.77
N LEU A 194 -3.25 -3.88 -9.25
CA LEU A 194 -3.85 -2.93 -8.32
C LEU A 194 -4.71 -1.90 -9.07
N PRO A 195 -5.97 -1.67 -8.68
CA PRO A 195 -6.74 -0.53 -9.19
C PRO A 195 -6.10 0.80 -8.76
N ALA A 196 -6.55 1.91 -9.35
CA ALA A 196 -5.94 3.22 -9.15
C ALA A 196 -5.79 3.62 -7.67
N ARG A 197 -6.87 3.44 -6.90
CA ARG A 197 -6.92 3.71 -5.47
C ARG A 197 -5.87 2.93 -4.68
N GLU A 198 -5.74 1.64 -4.95
CA GLU A 198 -4.78 0.79 -4.26
C GLU A 198 -3.36 1.08 -4.75
N SER A 199 -3.17 1.41 -6.03
CA SER A 199 -1.88 1.83 -6.58
C SER A 199 -1.34 3.12 -5.93
N LYS A 200 -2.24 4.06 -5.57
CA LYS A 200 -1.89 5.25 -4.75
C LYS A 200 -1.25 4.84 -3.43
N TRP A 201 -1.96 4.02 -2.66
CA TRP A 201 -1.55 3.62 -1.32
C TRP A 201 -0.33 2.70 -1.34
N PHE A 202 -0.22 1.84 -2.35
CA PHE A 202 0.95 1.01 -2.55
C PHE A 202 2.20 1.83 -2.86
N THR A 203 2.06 2.89 -3.67
CA THR A 203 3.16 3.83 -3.92
C THR A 203 3.62 4.52 -2.63
N ARG A 204 2.66 4.98 -1.82
CA ARG A 204 2.95 5.59 -0.50
C ARG A 204 3.56 4.61 0.50
N LEU A 205 3.14 3.35 0.46
CA LEU A 205 3.69 2.25 1.26
C LEU A 205 5.17 2.01 0.92
N ILE A 206 5.52 1.89 -0.36
CA ILE A 206 6.92 1.72 -0.80
C ILE A 206 7.78 2.90 -0.38
N LEU A 207 7.26 4.12 -0.53
CA LEU A 207 7.95 5.36 -0.15
C LEU A 207 7.94 5.63 1.36
N LYS A 208 7.32 4.75 2.16
CA LYS A 208 7.19 4.85 3.62
C LYS A 208 6.62 6.18 4.11
N SER A 209 5.64 6.72 3.40
CA SER A 209 4.97 7.96 3.80
C SER A 209 3.53 8.00 3.34
N TYR A 210 2.61 7.99 4.31
CA TYR A 210 1.19 8.20 4.06
C TYR A 210 0.75 9.66 4.10
N SER A 211 1.69 10.60 4.25
CA SER A 211 1.39 12.04 4.34
C SER A 211 0.36 12.50 3.30
N PRO A 212 -0.66 13.29 3.70
CA PRO A 212 -0.88 13.87 5.02
C PRO A 212 -1.61 12.95 6.02
N VAL A 213 -1.91 11.70 5.67
CA VAL A 213 -2.64 10.77 6.53
C VAL A 213 -1.84 10.38 7.75
N ILE A 214 -2.47 10.54 8.92
CA ILE A 214 -1.95 10.06 10.20
C ILE A 214 -2.87 8.94 10.68
N VAL A 215 -2.28 7.75 10.87
CA VAL A 215 -2.97 6.60 11.47
C VAL A 215 -2.82 6.70 13.00
N PRO A 216 -3.93 6.69 13.78
CA PRO A 216 -3.87 6.66 15.25
C PRO A 216 -3.22 5.38 15.79
N ASP A 217 -1.89 5.37 15.85
CA ASP A 217 -1.04 4.21 16.13
C ASP A 217 -1.38 3.50 17.45
N GLN A 218 -1.43 4.22 18.56
CA GLN A 218 -1.74 3.67 19.88
C GLN A 218 -3.12 3.01 19.93
N LEU A 219 -4.10 3.60 19.24
CA LEU A 219 -5.44 3.02 19.14
C LEU A 219 -5.42 1.73 18.31
N VAL A 220 -4.69 1.70 17.19
CA VAL A 220 -4.54 0.51 16.36
C VAL A 220 -3.83 -0.60 17.15
N TYR A 221 -2.76 -0.30 17.88
CA TYR A 221 -2.05 -1.28 18.69
C TYR A 221 -2.96 -1.88 19.76
N MET A 222 -3.66 -1.03 20.52
CA MET A 222 -4.64 -1.46 21.52
C MET A 222 -5.75 -2.35 20.95
N LEU A 223 -6.30 -1.98 19.79
CA LEU A 223 -7.38 -2.74 19.14
C LEU A 223 -6.90 -4.03 18.48
N TYR A 224 -5.62 -4.09 18.08
CA TYR A 224 -4.99 -5.31 17.60
C TYR A 224 -4.74 -6.28 18.76
N HIS A 225 -4.07 -5.80 19.82
CA HIS A 225 -3.85 -6.57 21.04
C HIS A 225 -3.59 -5.64 22.24
N PRO A 226 -4.23 -5.85 23.41
CA PRO A 226 -4.14 -4.93 24.56
C PRO A 226 -2.72 -4.67 25.07
N PHE A 227 -1.84 -5.67 25.01
CA PHE A 227 -0.44 -5.56 25.46
C PHE A 227 0.53 -5.07 24.38
N LEU A 228 0.09 -4.91 23.13
CA LEU A 228 0.98 -4.49 22.06
C LEU A 228 1.58 -3.09 22.27
N PRO A 229 0.85 -2.08 22.79
CA PRO A 229 1.44 -0.78 23.13
C PRO A 229 2.64 -0.89 24.05
N ASP A 230 2.45 -1.50 25.23
CA ASP A 230 3.49 -1.63 26.26
C ASP A 230 4.70 -2.41 25.73
N LEU A 231 4.43 -3.44 24.92
CA LEU A 231 5.48 -4.24 24.32
C LEU A 231 6.31 -3.45 23.29
N LEU A 232 5.66 -2.58 22.52
CA LEU A 232 6.34 -1.72 21.54
C LEU A 232 7.12 -0.56 22.18
N GLU A 233 6.87 -0.24 23.45
CA GLU A 233 7.72 0.69 24.21
C GLU A 233 9.07 0.06 24.57
N VAL A 234 9.09 -1.26 24.79
CA VAL A 234 10.30 -2.01 25.17
C VAL A 234 11.02 -2.57 23.94
N GLU A 235 10.26 -3.13 23.01
CA GLU A 235 10.74 -3.77 21.79
C GLU A 235 10.11 -3.06 20.57
N PRO A 236 10.78 -2.05 19.98
CA PRO A 236 10.17 -1.21 18.95
C PRO A 236 9.96 -1.94 17.61
N ASP A 237 10.63 -3.08 17.40
CA ASP A 237 10.47 -3.92 16.20
C ASP A 237 9.19 -4.75 16.25
N PHE A 238 8.37 -4.64 15.21
CA PHE A 238 7.10 -5.37 15.14
C PHE A 238 7.28 -6.89 15.12
N SER A 239 8.34 -7.41 14.50
CA SER A 239 8.54 -8.86 14.42
C SER A 239 8.89 -9.44 15.79
N ALA A 240 9.81 -8.79 16.52
CA ALA A 240 10.21 -9.18 17.86
C ALA A 240 9.07 -9.00 18.87
N ALA A 241 8.34 -7.88 18.82
CA ALA A 241 7.16 -7.66 19.67
C ALA A 241 6.08 -8.71 19.42
N LEU A 242 5.73 -9.01 18.16
CA LEU A 242 4.72 -10.04 17.87
C LEU A 242 5.17 -11.46 18.27
N PHE A 243 6.47 -11.75 18.22
CA PHE A 243 7.03 -13.01 18.70
C PHE A 243 6.86 -13.15 20.22
N LEU A 244 7.22 -12.12 20.99
CA LEU A 244 7.02 -12.08 22.44
C LEU A 244 5.52 -12.21 22.80
N LEU A 245 4.66 -11.52 22.05
CA LEU A 245 3.21 -11.56 22.24
C LEU A 245 2.63 -12.97 22.07
N HIS A 246 3.09 -13.70 21.06
CA HIS A 246 2.70 -15.11 20.87
C HIS A 246 3.16 -16.00 22.01
N GLY A 247 4.36 -15.75 22.55
CA GLY A 247 4.90 -16.48 23.71
C GLY A 247 4.10 -16.28 25.00
N MET A 248 3.40 -15.15 25.16
CA MET A 248 2.59 -14.86 26.35
C MET A 248 1.29 -15.69 26.43
N ASN A 249 0.82 -16.26 25.31
CA ASN A 249 -0.41 -17.06 25.22
C ASN A 249 -1.66 -16.38 25.82
N ILE A 250 -1.71 -15.05 25.77
CA ILE A 250 -2.85 -14.26 26.23
C ILE A 250 -3.79 -14.05 25.04
N PRO A 251 -5.07 -14.45 25.12
CA PRO A 251 -6.00 -14.19 24.04
C PRO A 251 -6.25 -12.68 23.91
N ALA A 252 -6.29 -12.18 22.67
CA ALA A 252 -6.63 -10.79 22.37
C ALA A 252 -8.00 -10.45 23.00
N VAL A 253 -8.02 -9.51 23.96
CA VAL A 253 -9.24 -9.12 24.68
C VAL A 253 -10.18 -8.36 23.76
N VAL A 254 -11.47 -8.70 23.81
CA VAL A 254 -12.52 -8.21 22.93
C VAL A 254 -13.04 -6.84 23.39
N HIS A 255 -13.12 -5.88 22.46
CA HIS A 255 -14.12 -4.81 22.47
C HIS A 255 -14.81 -4.74 21.10
#